data_AF-A0A1E3T8C6-F1
#
_entry.id   AF-A0A1E3T8C6-F1
#
_cell.length_a   1.000
_cell.length_b   1.000
_cell.length_c   1.000
_cell.angle_alpha   90.00
_cell.angle_beta   90.00
_cell.angle_gamma   90.00
#
_symmetry.space_group_name_H-M   'P 1'
#
loop_
_entity.id
_entity.type
_entity.pdbx_description
1 polymer ?
#
loop_
_entity_poly.entity_id
_entity_poly.type
_entity_poly.pdbx_seq_one_letter_code
_entity_poly.pdbx_strand_id
1 'polypeptide(L)' 'MGNAKLAGCGAATTIRPHATGHKRAKDGTLLRVDREGCTGWIATRYDLNLRVIAQVRGSDEEVHRTVARWAQG' A
#
# COMPACT_ATOMS: atom_id res chain seq x y z
N MET A 1 -18.45 11.71 32.24
CA MET A 1 -19.06 10.73 31.33
C MET A 1 -18.17 10.62 30.10
N GLY A 2 -17.61 9.42 29.85
CA GLY A 2 -17.11 8.95 28.55
C GLY A 2 -15.91 9.65 27.91
N ASN A 3 -14.68 9.48 28.43
CA ASN A 3 -13.48 9.72 27.63
C ASN A 3 -13.30 8.57 26.64
N ALA A 4 -13.61 8.81 25.37
CA ALA A 4 -13.29 7.88 24.29
C ALA A 4 -11.76 7.79 24.17
N LYS A 5 -11.21 6.66 24.61
CA LYS A 5 -9.80 6.29 24.42
C LYS A 5 -9.59 6.03 22.94
N LEU A 6 -9.17 7.06 22.20
CA LEU A 6 -8.54 6.87 20.89
C LEU A 6 -7.27 6.06 21.14
N ALA A 7 -7.35 4.75 20.96
CA ALA A 7 -6.19 3.89 20.74
C ALA A 7 -5.62 4.20 19.35
N GLY A 8 -5.21 5.45 19.13
CA GLY A 8 -4.41 5.85 17.99
C GLY A 8 -3.03 5.26 18.18
N CYS A 9 -2.51 4.60 17.15
CA CYS A 9 -1.25 3.90 17.23
C CYS A 9 -0.11 4.83 17.65
N GLY A 10 0.30 4.64 18.90
CA GLY A 10 1.34 5.39 19.58
C GLY A 10 2.70 5.00 19.06
N ALA A 11 3.07 5.60 17.93
CA ALA A 11 4.44 5.93 17.57
C ALA A 11 4.31 6.90 16.40
N ALA A 12 4.91 8.07 16.52
CA ALA A 12 5.08 9.00 15.41
C ALA A 12 5.81 8.26 14.26
N THR A 13 5.03 7.62 13.38
CA THR A 13 5.59 6.94 12.23
C THR A 13 5.97 8.07 11.29
N THR A 14 7.26 8.34 11.16
CA THR A 14 7.80 9.22 10.13
C THR A 14 7.08 8.92 8.82
N ILE A 15 6.24 9.85 8.37
CA ILE A 15 5.56 9.75 7.07
C ILE A 15 6.65 9.90 6.03
N ARG A 16 7.20 8.78 5.56
CA ARG A 16 8.17 8.78 4.48
C ARG A 16 7.41 9.02 3.17
N PRO A 17 7.77 10.04 2.38
CA PRO A 17 7.12 10.35 1.09
C PRO A 17 7.14 9.20 0.07
N HIS A 18 7.92 8.15 0.32
CA HIS A 18 8.08 6.99 -0.56
C HIS A 18 7.14 5.82 -0.28
N ALA A 19 6.43 5.82 0.85
CA ALA A 19 5.85 4.58 1.35
C ALA A 19 4.44 4.26 0.77
N THR A 20 3.66 5.29 0.43
CA THR A 20 2.36 5.13 -0.26
C THR A 20 2.41 5.82 -1.62
N GLY A 21 1.74 5.26 -2.62
CA GLY A 21 1.70 5.90 -3.93
C GLY A 21 1.11 5.03 -5.02
N HIS A 22 1.21 5.52 -6.25
CA HIS A 22 0.78 4.77 -7.43
C HIS A 22 1.81 4.88 -8.55
N LYS A 23 1.87 3.85 -9.40
CA LYS A 23 2.74 3.79 -10.57
C LYS A 23 2.07 2.95 -11.65
N ARG A 24 2.31 3.27 -12.92
CA ARG A 24 1.94 2.37 -14.03
C ARG A 24 3.05 1.36 -14.29
N ALA A 25 2.67 0.09 -14.43
CA ALA A 25 3.55 -0.96 -14.92
C ALA A 25 3.75 -0.85 -16.45
N LYS A 26 4.71 -1.59 -16.99
CA LYS A 26 5.02 -1.60 -18.44
C LYS A 26 3.84 -2.05 -19.30
N ASP A 27 3.01 -2.95 -18.78
CA ASP A 27 1.80 -3.45 -19.45
C ASP A 27 0.59 -2.50 -19.35
N GLY A 28 0.79 -1.32 -18.74
CA GLY A 28 -0.25 -0.31 -18.56
C GLY A 28 -1.10 -0.49 -17.31
N THR A 29 -0.95 -1.59 -16.55
CA THR A 29 -1.68 -1.81 -15.30
C THR A 29 -1.30 -0.77 -14.24
N LEU A 30 -2.27 -0.37 -13.41
CA LEU A 30 -2.05 0.59 -12.34
C LEU A 30 -1.66 -0.18 -11.07
N LEU A 31 -0.55 0.20 -10.46
CA LEU A 31 -0.08 -0.31 -9.18
C LEU A 31 -0.29 0.75 -8.12
N ARG A 32 -0.79 0.36 -6.96
CA ARG A 32 -1.00 1.25 -5.82
C ARG A 32 -0.47 0.59 -4.54
N VAL A 33 0.17 1.38 -3.70
CA VAL A 33 0.62 0.99 -2.36
C VAL A 33 -0.06 1.89 -1.35
N ASP A 34 -0.74 1.28 -0.38
CA ASP A 34 -1.40 1.96 0.73
C ASP A 34 -0.95 1.34 2.06
N ARG A 35 -1.08 2.13 3.13
CA ARG A 35 -0.84 1.64 4.50
C ARG A 35 -2.13 1.01 5.04
N GLU A 36 -2.03 -0.19 5.60
CA GLU A 36 -3.15 -0.91 6.23
C GLU A 36 -2.98 -0.89 7.76
N GLY A 37 -3.82 -0.12 8.45
CA GLY A 37 -3.74 0.04 9.90
C GLY A 37 -2.41 0.65 10.34
N CYS A 38 -1.82 0.09 11.40
CA CYS A 38 -0.67 0.71 12.07
C CYS A 38 0.67 0.13 11.69
N THR A 39 0.70 -1.13 11.24
CA THR A 39 1.94 -1.86 10.90
C THR A 39 1.86 -2.55 9.54
N GLY A 40 0.68 -2.61 8.92
CA GLY A 40 0.47 -3.30 7.65
C GLY A 40 0.61 -2.39 6.44
N TRP A 41 0.87 -3.03 5.32
CA TRP A 41 0.93 -2.42 4.00
C TRP A 41 0.16 -3.29 3.01
N ILE A 42 -0.40 -2.65 2.00
CA ILE A 42 -1.14 -3.32 0.92
C ILE A 42 -0.69 -2.80 -0.43
N ALA A 43 -0.36 -3.72 -1.34
CA ALA A 43 -0.16 -3.45 -2.75
C ALA A 43 -1.36 -3.95 -3.54
N THR A 44 -1.93 -3.11 -4.39
CA THR A 44 -3.03 -3.46 -5.28
C THR A 44 -2.64 -3.19 -6.73
N ARG A 45 -2.87 -4.18 -7.59
CA ARG A 45 -2.72 -4.07 -9.06
C ARG A 45 -4.11 -4.03 -9.67
N TYR A 46 -4.31 -3.03 -10.53
CA TYR A 46 -5.55 -2.83 -11.26
C TYR A 46 -5.33 -3.01 -12.76
N ASP A 47 -6.35 -3.55 -13.44
CA ASP A 47 -6.42 -3.50 -14.90
C ASP A 47 -6.70 -2.07 -15.41
N LEU A 48 -6.78 -1.93 -16.74
CA LEU A 48 -7.07 -0.65 -17.39
C LEU A 48 -8.48 -0.11 -17.09
N ASN A 49 -9.39 -0.96 -16.60
CA ASN A 49 -10.74 -0.59 -16.18
C ASN A 49 -10.83 -0.35 -14.66
N LEU A 50 -9.69 -0.21 -13.98
CA LEU A 50 -9.59 -0.03 -12.53
C LEU A 50 -10.18 -1.17 -11.70
N ARG A 51 -10.22 -2.39 -12.26
CA ARG A 51 -10.61 -3.60 -11.53
C ARG A 51 -9.38 -4.18 -10.85
N VAL A 52 -9.54 -4.60 -9.60
CA VAL A 52 -8.47 -5.28 -8.85
C VAL A 52 -8.20 -6.64 -9.50
N ILE A 53 -6.98 -6.86 -9.96
CA ILE A 53 -6.54 -8.15 -10.54
C ILE A 53 -5.53 -8.87 -9.65
N ALA A 54 -4.82 -8.15 -8.77
CA ALA A 54 -4.01 -8.76 -7.72
C ALA A 54 -3.94 -7.84 -6.50
N GLN A 55 -3.83 -8.44 -5.31
CA GLN A 55 -3.66 -7.72 -4.07
C GLN A 55 -2.77 -8.53 -3.11
N VAL A 56 -1.80 -7.87 -2.49
CA VAL A 56 -0.89 -8.47 -1.51
C VAL A 56 -0.83 -7.58 -0.28
N ARG A 57 -0.95 -8.19 0.90
CA ARG A 57 -0.72 -7.55 2.20
C ARG A 57 0.60 -8.02 2.77
N GLY A 58 1.31 -7.16 3.47
CA GLY A 58 2.57 -7.52 4.11
C GLY A 58 3.22 -6.36 4.84
N SER A 59 4.50 -6.53 5.11
CA SER A 59 5.37 -5.43 5.54
C SER A 59 5.64 -4.45 4.40
N ASP A 60 6.18 -3.28 4.77
CA ASP A 60 6.59 -2.24 3.82
C ASP A 60 7.49 -2.81 2.71
N GLU A 61 8.51 -3.57 3.11
CA GLU A 61 9.50 -4.15 2.20
C GLU A 61 8.91 -5.20 1.26
N GLU A 62 8.05 -6.09 1.75
CA GLU A 62 7.43 -7.14 0.95
C GLU A 62 6.51 -6.55 -0.12
N VAL A 63 5.73 -5.55 0.27
CA VAL A 63 4.78 -4.85 -0.60
C VAL A 63 5.52 -4.06 -1.68
N HIS A 64 6.56 -3.31 -1.33
CA HIS A 64 7.37 -2.58 -2.29
C HIS A 64 8.16 -3.49 -3.24
N ARG A 65 8.69 -4.61 -2.74
CA ARG A 65 9.34 -5.63 -3.59
C ARG A 65 8.37 -6.24 -4.58
N THR A 66 7.14 -6.51 -4.14
CA THR A 66 6.07 -7.05 -5.00
C THR A 66 5.70 -6.05 -6.10
N VAL A 67 5.52 -4.77 -5.74
CA VAL A 67 5.22 -3.70 -6.71
C VAL A 67 6.36 -3.51 -7.71
N ALA A 68 7.62 -3.59 -7.26
CA ALA A 68 8.78 -3.52 -8.15
C ALA A 68 8.81 -4.65 -9.18
N ARG A 69 8.36 -5.86 -8.80
CA ARG A 69 8.21 -7.00 -9.72
C ARG A 69 7.07 -6.75 -10.72
N TRP A 70 5.88 -6.37 -10.24
CA TRP A 70 4.75 -6.07 -11.13
C TRP A 70 5.06 -4.94 -12.12
N ALA A 71 5.86 -3.94 -11.70
CA ALA A 71 6.24 -2.84 -12.58
C ALA A 71 7.04 -3.29 -13.80
N GLN A 72 7.70 -4.46 -13.74
CA GLN A 72 8.53 -4.99 -14.83
C GLN A 72 7.76 -5.80 -15.87
N GLY A 73 6.50 -6.19 -15.59
CA GLY A 73 5.70 -7.11 -16.40
C GLY A 73 5.77 -8.52 -15.86
#